data_AF-A0A212J3S6-F1
#
_entry.id   AF-A0A212J3S6-F1
#
_cell.length_a   1.000
_cell.length_b   1.000
_cell.length_c   1.000
_cell.angle_alpha   90.00
_cell.angle_beta   90.00
_cell.angle_gamma   90.00
#
_symmetry.space_group_name_H-M   'P 1'
#
loop_
_entity.id
_entity.type
_entity.pdbx_description
1 polymer ?
#
loop_
_entity_poly.entity_id
_entity_poly.type
_entity_poly.pdbx_seq_one_letter_code
_entity_poly.pdbx_strand_id
1 'polypeptide(L)'
;MKPIWFAVDCNVHTNPKTNRLAEMLKLDVDTTVGKLSRLWAWAKSTNNETGDISFLPDQEIADLMRWKKKPTVLVSALTECGFLDVEEGSRVLHGWIELNGDLCTKRRKDKERKS
;
A
#
# COMPACT_ATOMS: atom_id res chain seq x y z
N MET A 1 -19.49 5.21 -13.15
CA MET A 1 -18.92 4.53 -11.96
C MET A 1 -18.62 5.61 -10.92
N LYS A 2 -18.98 5.40 -9.64
CA LYS A 2 -18.71 6.39 -8.58
C LYS A 2 -17.21 6.38 -8.27
N PRO A 3 -16.54 7.54 -8.11
CA PRO A 3 -15.14 7.56 -7.74
C PRO A 3 -14.95 6.93 -6.34
N ILE A 4 -13.96 6.03 -6.23
CA ILE A 4 -13.50 5.44 -4.97
C ILE A 4 -12.24 6.19 -4.56
N TRP A 5 -12.19 6.64 -3.31
CA TRP A 5 -11.06 7.40 -2.77
C TRP A 5 -10.36 6.61 -1.67
N PHE A 6 -9.04 6.75 -1.58
CA PHE A 6 -8.21 6.29 -0.48
C PHE A 6 -7.23 7.40 -0.06
N ALA A 7 -6.86 7.41 1.21
CA ALA A 7 -5.87 8.31 1.79
C ALA A 7 -4.45 7.82 1.46
N VAL A 8 -3.60 8.76 1.06
CA VAL A 8 -2.15 8.57 0.93
C VAL A 8 -1.45 9.78 1.57
N ASP A 9 -0.30 9.56 2.18
CA ASP A 9 0.53 10.64 2.73
C ASP A 9 0.97 11.60 1.62
N CYS A 10 0.84 12.92 1.84
CA CYS A 10 1.28 13.93 0.88
C CYS A 10 2.80 13.88 0.64
N ASN A 11 3.57 13.40 1.62
CA ASN A 11 5.02 13.29 1.57
C ASN A 11 5.50 11.91 1.11
N VAL A 12 4.62 11.08 0.52
CA VAL A 12 4.98 9.71 0.08
C VAL A 12 6.21 9.68 -0.84
N HIS A 13 6.39 10.70 -1.68
CA HIS A 13 7.50 10.83 -2.62
C HIS A 13 8.80 11.33 -1.97
N THR A 14 8.77 11.88 -0.76
CA THR A 14 9.96 12.29 -0.01
C THR A 14 10.24 11.37 1.18
N ASN A 15 9.38 10.38 1.43
CA ASN A 15 9.51 9.48 2.57
C ASN A 15 10.76 8.59 2.43
N PRO A 16 11.61 8.47 3.47
CA PRO A 16 12.79 7.61 3.43
C PRO A 16 12.52 6.15 3.05
N LYS A 17 11.36 5.58 3.46
CA LYS A 17 10.95 4.22 3.08
C LYS A 17 10.76 4.10 1.56
N THR A 18 10.11 5.09 0.95
CA THR A 18 9.88 5.12 -0.50
C THR A 18 11.18 5.25 -1.28
N ASN A 19 12.08 6.13 -0.83
CA ASN A 19 13.39 6.32 -1.46
C ASN A 19 14.22 5.03 -1.40
N ARG A 20 14.26 4.37 -0.23
CA ARG A 20 14.94 3.09 -0.06
C ARG A 20 14.34 1.99 -0.96
N LEU A 21 13.01 1.94 -1.07
CA LEU A 21 12.34 0.98 -1.96
C LEU A 21 12.69 1.22 -3.44
N ALA A 22 12.72 2.48 -3.87
CA ALA A 22 13.10 2.86 -5.23
C ALA A 22 14.54 2.41 -5.55
N GLU A 23 15.48 2.64 -4.62
CA GLU A 23 16.87 2.19 -4.73
C GLU A 23 16.97 0.66 -4.83
N MET A 24 16.30 -0.07 -3.92
CA MET A 24 16.33 -1.55 -3.89
C MET A 24 15.78 -2.15 -5.20
N LEU A 25 14.71 -1.58 -5.75
CA LEU A 25 14.08 -2.06 -6.98
C LEU A 25 14.76 -1.55 -8.27
N LYS A 26 15.69 -0.60 -8.12
CA LYS A 26 16.35 0.14 -9.21
C LYS A 26 15.31 0.83 -10.10
N LEU A 27 14.45 1.62 -9.48
CA LEU A 27 13.42 2.44 -10.12
C LEU A 27 13.59 3.90 -9.70
N ASP A 28 13.03 4.82 -10.47
CA ASP A 28 12.84 6.19 -9.98
C ASP A 28 11.72 6.24 -8.91
N VAL A 29 11.74 7.30 -8.11
CA VAL A 29 10.82 7.48 -6.99
C VAL A 29 9.37 7.63 -7.47
N ASP A 30 9.14 8.36 -8.57
CA ASP A 30 7.79 8.59 -9.10
C ASP A 30 7.14 7.29 -9.60
N THR A 31 7.92 6.45 -10.30
CA THR A 31 7.51 5.09 -10.67
C THR A 31 7.20 4.27 -9.43
N THR A 32 8.01 4.36 -8.38
CA THR A 32 7.80 3.62 -7.13
C THR A 32 6.51 4.03 -6.44
N VAL A 33 6.25 5.34 -6.32
CA VAL A 33 5.00 5.91 -5.78
C VAL A 33 3.80 5.45 -6.61
N GLY A 34 3.89 5.51 -7.93
CA GLY A 34 2.82 5.05 -8.83
C GLY A 34 2.54 3.55 -8.68
N LYS A 35 3.56 2.72 -8.44
CA LYS A 35 3.40 1.28 -8.20
C LYS A 35 2.79 0.98 -6.84
N LEU A 36 3.22 1.64 -5.77
CA LEU A 36 2.60 1.55 -4.45
C LEU A 36 1.13 1.97 -4.48
N SER A 37 0.83 3.05 -5.19
CA SER A 37 -0.53 3.56 -5.36
C SER A 37 -1.46 2.54 -6.01
N ARG A 38 -0.96 1.69 -6.90
CA ARG A 38 -1.76 0.61 -7.50
C ARG A 38 -2.16 -0.45 -6.49
N LEU A 39 -1.23 -0.86 -5.62
CA LEU A 39 -1.50 -1.83 -4.57
C LEU A 39 -2.54 -1.29 -3.56
N TRP A 40 -2.37 -0.04 -3.13
CA TRP A 40 -3.31 0.63 -2.22
C TRP A 40 -4.68 0.87 -2.85
N ALA A 41 -4.71 1.31 -4.11
CA ALA A 41 -5.97 1.48 -4.85
C ALA A 41 -6.70 0.15 -5.02
N TRP A 42 -5.96 -0.94 -5.29
CA TRP A 42 -6.53 -2.28 -5.32
C TRP A 42 -7.17 -2.64 -3.97
N ALA A 43 -6.43 -2.49 -2.87
CA ALA A 43 -6.93 -2.82 -1.53
C ALA A 43 -8.21 -2.04 -1.19
N LYS A 44 -8.26 -0.76 -1.58
CA LYS A 44 -9.50 0.03 -1.41
C LYS A 44 -10.63 -0.46 -2.31
N SER A 45 -10.34 -0.76 -3.57
CA SER A 45 -11.35 -1.18 -4.55
C SER A 45 -12.00 -2.53 -4.22
N THR A 46 -11.27 -3.40 -3.51
CA THR A 46 -11.76 -4.70 -3.04
C THR A 46 -12.39 -4.65 -1.65
N ASN A 47 -12.54 -3.44 -1.08
CA ASN A 47 -13.04 -3.22 0.28
C ASN A 47 -12.23 -3.99 1.35
N ASN A 48 -10.92 -4.11 1.15
CA ASN A 48 -10.01 -4.69 2.14
C ASN A 48 -9.78 -3.68 3.26
N GLU A 49 -10.47 -3.85 4.39
CA GLU A 49 -10.40 -2.92 5.52
C GLU A 49 -9.21 -3.22 6.45
N THR A 50 -8.77 -4.47 6.52
CA THR A 50 -7.67 -4.91 7.39
C THR A 50 -6.30 -4.67 6.76
N GLY A 51 -6.24 -4.56 5.44
CA GLY A 51 -4.98 -4.50 4.69
C GLY A 51 -4.28 -5.86 4.62
N ASP A 52 -4.93 -6.93 5.08
CA ASP A 52 -4.39 -8.28 4.98
C ASP A 52 -4.38 -8.72 3.52
N ILE A 53 -3.20 -9.10 3.04
CA ILE A 53 -2.96 -9.60 1.69
C ILE A 53 -2.22 -10.94 1.71
N SER A 54 -2.27 -11.67 2.83
CA SER A 54 -1.62 -12.98 3.01
C SER A 54 -2.11 -14.00 1.99
N PHE A 55 -3.35 -13.86 1.54
CA PHE A 55 -3.97 -14.74 0.54
C PHE A 55 -3.49 -14.50 -0.90
N LEU A 56 -2.85 -13.36 -1.19
CA LEU A 56 -2.36 -13.08 -2.54
C LEU A 56 -1.05 -13.86 -2.81
N PRO A 57 -0.89 -14.53 -3.95
CA PRO A 57 0.44 -15.00 -4.35
C PRO A 57 1.36 -13.81 -4.66
N ASP A 58 2.67 -13.99 -4.50
CA ASP A 58 3.67 -12.95 -4.85
C ASP A 58 3.53 -12.47 -6.30
N GLN A 59 3.20 -13.39 -7.20
CA GLN A 59 2.95 -13.09 -8.62
C GLN A 59 1.77 -12.13 -8.80
N GLU A 60 0.68 -12.30 -8.04
CA GLU A 60 -0.49 -11.42 -8.12
C GLU A 60 -0.15 -10.01 -7.62
N ILE A 61 0.63 -9.89 -6.54
CA ILE A 61 1.13 -8.60 -6.06
C ILE A 61 1.99 -7.91 -7.12
N ALA A 62 2.88 -8.68 -7.76
CA ALA A 62 3.69 -8.17 -8.86
C ALA A 62 2.82 -7.67 -10.02
N ASP A 63 1.77 -8.41 -10.39
CA ASP A 63 0.87 -8.01 -11.47
C ASP A 63 0.05 -6.75 -11.13
N LEU A 64 -0.48 -6.65 -9.91
CA LEU A 64 -1.17 -5.45 -9.40
C LEU A 64 -0.28 -4.20 -9.48
N MET A 65 0.98 -4.34 -9.06
CA MET A 65 1.99 -3.27 -9.11
C MET A 65 2.64 -3.11 -10.50
N ARG A 66 2.22 -3.90 -11.49
CA ARG A 66 2.83 -3.97 -12.83
C ARG A 66 4.35 -4.12 -12.78
N TRP A 67 4.83 -5.00 -11.91
CA TRP A 67 6.22 -5.40 -11.81
C TRP A 67 6.51 -6.54 -12.77
N LYS A 68 7.56 -6.40 -13.58
CA LYS A 68 7.91 -7.35 -14.65
C LYS A 68 9.16 -8.17 -14.35
N LYS A 69 9.81 -7.94 -13.21
CA LYS A 69 10.95 -8.75 -12.75
C LYS A 69 10.45 -9.83 -11.78
N LYS A 70 11.36 -10.51 -11.09
CA LYS A 70 11.02 -11.57 -10.12
C LYS A 70 10.06 -11.06 -9.04
N PRO A 71 8.88 -11.69 -8.83
CA PRO A 71 7.91 -11.28 -7.83
C PRO A 71 8.43 -11.32 -6.39
N THR A 72 9.20 -12.37 -6.06
CA THR A 72 9.81 -12.53 -4.73
C THR A 72 10.71 -11.35 -4.36
N VAL A 73 11.45 -10.80 -5.32
CA VAL A 73 12.29 -9.60 -5.11
C VAL A 73 11.44 -8.38 -4.74
N LEU A 74 10.28 -8.21 -5.36
CA LEU A 74 9.36 -7.11 -5.03
C LEU A 74 8.81 -7.28 -3.62
N VAL A 75 8.30 -8.46 -3.29
CA VAL A 75 7.69 -8.72 -1.98
C VAL A 75 8.73 -8.58 -0.87
N SER A 76 9.93 -9.15 -1.03
CA SER A 76 11.02 -8.96 -0.07
C SER A 76 11.40 -7.49 0.11
N ALA A 77 11.47 -6.70 -0.96
CA ALA A 77 11.80 -5.28 -0.86
C ALA A 77 10.70 -4.46 -0.16
N LEU A 78 9.43 -4.78 -0.42
CA LEU A 78 8.28 -4.15 0.25
C LEU A 78 8.28 -4.45 1.76
N THR A 79 8.57 -5.69 2.15
CA THR A 79 8.71 -6.09 3.55
C THR A 79 9.91 -5.40 4.20
N GLU A 80 11.08 -5.44 3.58
CA GLU A 80 12.30 -4.83 4.14
C GLU A 80 12.17 -3.30 4.32
N CYS A 81 11.47 -2.63 3.40
CA CYS A 81 11.21 -1.19 3.49
C CYS A 81 10.05 -0.84 4.45
N GLY A 82 9.38 -1.82 5.04
CA GLY A 82 8.28 -1.61 5.98
C GLY A 82 7.01 -1.05 5.33
N PHE A 83 6.71 -1.49 4.10
CA PHE A 83 5.41 -1.33 3.45
C PHE A 83 4.51 -2.55 3.66
N LEU A 84 5.11 -3.69 4.02
CA LEU A 84 4.42 -4.90 4.42
C LEU A 84 4.93 -5.33 5.79
N ASP A 85 4.00 -5.49 6.72
CA ASP A 85 4.26 -6.13 8.01
C ASP A 85 4.06 -7.64 7.83
N VAL A 86 5.09 -8.42 8.16
CA VAL A 86 5.10 -9.88 7.99
C VAL A 86 5.39 -10.55 9.32
N GLU A 87 4.40 -11.23 9.89
CA GLU A 87 4.50 -11.99 11.14
C GLU A 87 3.77 -13.33 11.01
N GLU A 88 4.42 -14.45 11.37
CA GLU A 88 3.81 -15.78 11.45
C GLU A 88 3.00 -16.21 10.19
N GLY A 89 3.45 -15.80 8.99
CA GLY A 89 2.78 -16.12 7.72
C GLY A 89 1.67 -15.15 7.33
N SER A 90 1.38 -14.14 8.15
CA SER A 90 0.56 -13.00 7.77
C SER A 90 1.38 -11.98 6.95
N ARG A 91 0.72 -11.25 6.07
CA ARG A 91 1.26 -10.13 5.31
C ARG A 91 0.22 -9.02 5.23
N VAL A 92 0.48 -7.92 5.92
CA VAL A 92 -0.46 -6.81 6.07
C VAL A 92 0.16 -5.53 5.50
N LEU A 93 -0.64 -4.71 4.82
CA LEU A 93 -0.24 -3.38 4.36
C LEU A 93 0.02 -2.47 5.58
N HIS A 94 1.26 -2.03 5.74
CA HIS A 94 1.67 -1.21 6.88
C HIS A 94 0.91 0.11 6.94
N GLY A 95 0.30 0.41 8.10
CA GLY A 95 -0.44 1.66 8.33
C GLY A 95 -1.79 1.76 7.63
N TRP A 96 -2.28 0.67 7.01
CA TRP A 96 -3.49 0.70 6.20
C TRP A 96 -4.76 0.94 7.02
N ILE A 97 -4.90 0.25 8.15
CA ILE A 97 -6.08 0.37 9.02
C ILE A 97 -6.18 1.80 9.56
N GLU A 98 -5.05 2.40 9.92
CA GLU A 98 -4.93 3.75 10.49
C GLU A 98 -5.27 4.85 9.47
N LEU A 99 -4.99 4.64 8.19
CA LEU A 99 -5.25 5.65 7.15
C LEU A 99 -6.57 5.43 6.42
N ASN A 100 -6.95 4.18 6.20
CA ASN A 100 -7.98 3.79 5.23
C ASN A 100 -9.06 2.85 5.79
N GLY A 101 -8.89 2.38 7.04
CA GLY A 101 -9.84 1.53 7.73
C GLY A 101 -11.17 2.23 8.06
N ASP A 102 -12.18 1.42 8.34
CA ASP A 102 -13.56 1.86 8.53
C ASP A 102 -13.75 2.77 9.74
N LEU A 103 -13.01 2.51 10.81
CA LEU A 103 -12.97 3.35 12.02
C LEU A 103 -12.42 4.75 11.73
N CYS A 104 -11.44 4.88 10.85
CA CYS A 104 -10.91 6.18 10.42
C CYS A 104 -11.88 6.92 9.51
N THR A 105 -12.57 6.20 8.64
CA THR A 105 -13.65 6.78 7.82
C THR A 105 -14.76 7.36 8.71
N LYS A 106 -15.13 6.68 9.80
CA LYS A 106 -16.10 7.18 10.80
C LYS A 106 -15.57 8.42 11.53
N ARG A 107 -14.34 8.40 12.03
CA ARG A 107 -13.70 9.56 12.70
C ARG A 107 -13.59 10.79 11.79
N ARG A 108 -13.32 10.59 10.49
CA ARG A 108 -13.26 11.70 9.50
C ARG A 108 -14.64 12.33 9.30
N LYS A 109 -15.68 11.51 9.15
CA LYS A 109 -17.08 11.95 9.03
C LYS A 109 -17.56 12.69 10.30
N ASP A 110 -17.16 12.23 11.48
CA ASP A 110 -17.56 12.87 12.74
C ASP A 110 -16.85 14.22 12.97
N LYS A 111 -15.61 14.38 12.50
CA LYS A 111 -14.91 15.68 12.48
C LYS A 111 -15.54 16.66 11.48
N GLU A 112 -15.91 16.18 10.29
CA GLU A 112 -16.61 16.99 9.27
C GLU A 112 -18.01 17.45 9.72
N ARG A 113 -18.66 16.74 10.65
CA ARG A 113 -19.96 17.13 11.23
C ARG A 113 -19.88 18.15 12.37
N LYS A 114 -18.68 18.33 12.95
CA LYS A 114 -18.44 19.22 14.10
C LYS A 114 -17.66 20.49 13.71
N SER A 115 -17.26 20.60 12.45
CA SER A 115 -16.70 21.80 11.82
C SER A 115 -17.80 22.53 11.06
#